data_AF-A0A2S8PDW2-F1
#
_entry.id   AF-A0A2S8PDW2-F1
#
_cell.length_a   1.000
_cell.length_b   1.000
_cell.length_c   1.000
_cell.angle_alpha   90.00
_cell.angle_beta   90.00
_cell.angle_gamma   90.00
#
_symmetry.space_group_name_H-M   'P 1'
#
loop_
_entity.id
_entity.type
_entity.pdbx_description
1 polymer ?
#
loop_
_entity_poly.entity_id
_entity_poly.type
_entity_poly.pdbx_seq_one_letter_code
_entity_poly.pdbx_strand_id
1 'polypeptide(L)'
;MSITKKILIAVSLLVLVFSLFSIARTLLRDYAEQQKIKELTKVREEGSGKVGGDAIPSLLSNKAGKPVMLPEFRELYERNPDIVGWLKIDGTRIEYPVMQNPQDAEYYLNHDFDKKENKGGLPFLDAHSRANGSSILLIHGHHMKSGWMFKDLMKYKNENFYKEHTTFQFSTLYEKEKYEIVAVILSQVYLKSDDVFKYYQIENVSTPAEFDSYVQNIKKLALYDTGVTARYGDKLVVLSTCEYSTENGRLAVVARKIK
;
A
#
# COMPACT_ATOMS: atom_id res chain seq x y z
N MET A 1 48.49 31.75 1.92
CA MET A 1 47.27 31.17 2.52
C MET A 1 47.63 30.51 3.84
N SER A 2 46.97 30.85 4.96
CA SER A 2 47.30 30.29 6.28
C SER A 2 47.04 28.78 6.33
N ILE A 3 47.77 28.07 7.21
CA ILE A 3 47.58 26.63 7.45
C ILE A 3 46.12 26.33 7.80
N THR A 4 45.48 27.20 8.59
CA THR A 4 44.06 27.11 8.94
C THR A 4 43.14 27.14 7.73
N LYS A 5 43.40 28.02 6.75
CA LYS A 5 42.62 28.08 5.49
C LYS A 5 42.80 26.82 4.64
N LYS A 6 44.01 26.26 4.58
CA LYS A 6 44.30 25.00 3.87
C LYS A 6 43.55 23.82 4.50
N ILE A 7 43.57 23.71 5.84
CA ILE A 7 42.85 22.67 6.58
C ILE A 7 41.34 22.81 6.35
N LEU A 8 40.80 24.03 6.46
CA LEU A 8 39.37 24.27 6.26
C LEU A 8 38.92 23.86 4.85
N ILE A 9 39.67 24.23 3.82
CA ILE A 9 39.38 23.84 2.42
C ILE A 9 39.41 22.31 2.27
N ALA A 10 40.41 21.63 2.83
CA ALA A 10 40.52 20.18 2.75
C ALA A 10 39.34 19.47 3.43
N VAL A 11 38.93 19.93 4.62
CA VAL A 11 37.78 19.40 5.34
C VAL A 11 36.48 19.66 4.57
N SER A 12 36.27 20.88 4.04
CA SER A 12 35.10 21.20 3.22
C SER A 12 35.02 20.36 1.95
N LEU A 13 36.16 20.09 1.29
CA LEU A 13 36.21 19.20 0.14
C LEU A 13 35.85 17.75 0.50
N LEU A 14 36.34 17.25 1.63
CA LEU A 14 36.01 15.90 2.11
C LEU A 14 34.51 15.78 2.41
N VAL A 15 33.93 16.76 3.10
CA VAL A 15 32.48 16.81 3.37
C VAL A 15 31.69 16.87 2.07
N LEU A 16 32.11 17.69 1.10
CA LEU A 16 31.46 17.79 -0.20
C LEU A 16 31.49 16.45 -0.96
N VAL A 17 32.64 15.78 -1.02
CA VAL A 17 32.78 14.47 -1.67
C VAL A 17 31.89 13.43 -1.00
N PHE A 18 31.87 13.40 0.33
CA PHE A 18 30.99 12.52 1.09
C PHE A 18 29.50 12.81 0.80
N SER A 19 29.09 14.08 0.82
CA SER A 19 27.71 14.48 0.50
C SER A 19 27.31 14.12 -0.93
N LEU A 20 28.18 14.37 -1.92
CA LEU A 20 27.94 13.99 -3.31
C LEU A 20 27.82 12.48 -3.48
N PHE A 21 28.68 11.70 -2.83
CA PHE A 21 28.60 10.25 -2.82
C PHE A 21 27.27 9.76 -2.19
N SER A 22 26.86 10.33 -1.06
CA SER A 22 25.58 10.01 -0.42
C SER A 22 24.38 10.34 -1.31
N ILE A 23 24.38 11.50 -1.98
CA ILE A 23 23.32 11.90 -2.91
C ILE A 23 23.27 10.94 -4.11
N ALA A 24 24.42 10.67 -4.75
CA ALA A 24 24.51 9.76 -5.88
C ALA A 24 24.00 8.36 -5.52
N ARG A 25 24.39 7.84 -4.34
CA ARG A 25 23.89 6.56 -3.84
C ARG A 25 22.38 6.54 -3.65
N THR A 26 21.79 7.60 -3.09
CA THR A 26 20.32 7.70 -2.93
C THR A 26 19.61 7.74 -4.28
N LEU A 27 20.11 8.53 -5.23
CA LEU A 27 19.52 8.63 -6.57
C LEU A 27 19.61 7.32 -7.35
N LEU A 28 20.75 6.63 -7.29
CA LEU A 28 20.93 5.32 -7.91
C LEU A 28 19.97 4.28 -7.32
N ARG A 29 19.75 4.33 -6.00
CA ARG A 29 18.78 3.45 -5.34
C ARG A 29 17.36 3.76 -5.78
N ASP A 30 16.93 5.03 -5.71
CA ASP A 30 15.59 5.43 -6.14
C ASP A 30 15.34 5.06 -7.62
N TYR A 31 16.36 5.17 -8.48
CA TYR A 31 16.28 4.71 -9.87
C TYR A 31 16.12 3.18 -9.97
N ALA A 32 16.85 2.40 -9.17
CA ALA A 32 16.71 0.95 -9.13
C ALA A 32 15.30 0.53 -8.69
N GLU A 33 14.73 1.17 -7.65
CA GLU A 33 13.34 0.95 -7.22
C GLU A 33 12.35 1.24 -8.36
N GLN A 34 12.53 2.36 -9.07
CA GLN A 34 11.70 2.72 -10.22
C GLN A 34 11.72 1.65 -11.30
N GLN A 35 12.91 1.20 -11.69
CA GLN A 35 13.06 0.19 -12.73
C GLN A 35 12.43 -1.13 -12.30
N LYS A 36 12.59 -1.50 -11.03
CA LYS A 36 12.02 -2.72 -10.48
C LYS A 36 10.49 -2.69 -10.51
N ILE A 37 9.85 -1.62 -10.04
CA ILE A 37 8.39 -1.51 -10.07
C ILE A 37 7.86 -1.44 -11.51
N LYS A 38 8.55 -0.74 -12.42
CA LYS A 38 8.20 -0.70 -13.85
C LYS A 38 8.28 -2.08 -14.50
N GLU A 39 9.32 -2.86 -14.16
CA GLU A 39 9.49 -4.22 -14.64
C GLU A 39 8.34 -5.12 -14.19
N LEU A 40 7.99 -5.11 -12.89
CA LEU A 40 6.86 -5.88 -12.37
C LEU A 40 5.52 -5.44 -12.99
N THR A 41 5.33 -4.13 -13.21
CA THR A 41 4.14 -3.58 -13.87
C THR A 41 4.03 -4.09 -15.29
N LYS A 42 5.14 -4.09 -16.04
CA LYS A 42 5.19 -4.61 -17.41
C LYS A 42 4.87 -6.11 -17.47
N VAL A 43 5.42 -6.92 -16.58
CA VAL A 43 5.10 -8.35 -16.47
C VAL A 43 3.59 -8.55 -16.25
N ARG A 44 2.98 -7.76 -15.36
CA ARG A 44 1.54 -7.78 -15.12
C ARG A 44 0.74 -7.41 -16.38
N GLU A 45 1.10 -6.33 -17.06
CA GLU A 45 0.41 -5.85 -18.26
C GLU A 45 0.50 -6.85 -19.42
N GLU A 46 1.67 -7.45 -19.65
CA GLU A 46 1.86 -8.51 -20.65
C GLU A 46 1.02 -9.74 -20.35
N GLY A 47 0.91 -10.13 -19.07
CA GLY A 47 0.02 -11.20 -18.65
C GLY A 47 -1.46 -10.88 -18.92
N SER A 48 -1.89 -9.63 -18.73
CA SER A 48 -3.26 -9.20 -19.05
C SER A 48 -3.58 -9.23 -20.54
N GLY A 49 -2.60 -8.99 -21.42
CA GLY A 49 -2.77 -8.95 -22.88
C GLY A 49 -2.88 -10.33 -23.55
N LYS A 50 -2.35 -11.38 -22.92
CA LYS A 50 -2.30 -12.76 -23.47
C LYS A 50 -3.68 -13.44 -23.60
N VAL A 51 -4.78 -12.83 -23.13
CA VAL A 51 -6.15 -13.39 -23.18
C VAL A 51 -7.10 -12.62 -24.12
N GLY A 52 -6.60 -11.60 -24.83
CA GLY A 52 -7.40 -10.78 -25.78
C GLY A 52 -7.78 -11.45 -27.11
N GLY A 53 -7.55 -12.76 -27.29
CA GLY A 53 -7.92 -13.52 -28.49
C GLY A 53 -8.76 -14.76 -28.16
N ASP A 54 -10.05 -14.72 -28.52
CA ASP A 54 -10.94 -15.86 -28.82
C ASP A 54 -11.20 -16.99 -27.80
N ALA A 55 -11.09 -16.78 -26.48
CA ALA A 55 -11.53 -17.80 -25.51
C ALA A 55 -12.05 -17.24 -24.16
N ILE A 56 -13.28 -16.72 -24.14
CA ILE A 56 -13.98 -16.31 -22.90
C ILE A 56 -15.37 -16.91 -22.94
N PRO A 57 -15.57 -18.14 -22.41
CA PRO A 57 -16.25 -18.22 -21.10
C PRO A 57 -15.79 -19.35 -20.15
N SER A 58 -14.86 -20.24 -20.53
CA SER A 58 -14.57 -21.47 -19.76
C SER A 58 -13.44 -21.39 -18.72
N LEU A 59 -12.84 -20.22 -18.50
CA LEU A 59 -11.65 -20.05 -17.65
C LEU A 59 -11.91 -19.41 -16.28
N LEU A 60 -13.14 -19.00 -15.95
CA LEU A 60 -13.43 -18.34 -14.66
C LEU A 60 -13.81 -19.32 -13.54
N SER A 61 -13.97 -20.61 -13.84
CA SER A 61 -14.17 -21.66 -12.85
C SER A 61 -13.75 -23.00 -13.44
N ASN A 62 -12.82 -23.70 -12.78
CA ASN A 62 -12.55 -25.09 -13.12
C ASN A 62 -13.77 -25.95 -12.76
N LYS A 63 -13.90 -27.17 -13.33
CA LYS A 63 -14.99 -28.14 -13.06
C LYS A 63 -15.30 -28.42 -11.56
N ALA A 64 -14.47 -27.91 -10.64
CA ALA A 64 -14.60 -28.02 -9.18
C ALA A 64 -14.98 -26.71 -8.45
N GLY A 65 -15.39 -25.64 -9.15
CA GLY A 65 -15.88 -24.40 -8.51
C GLY A 65 -14.81 -23.51 -7.87
N LYS A 66 -13.52 -23.76 -8.13
CA LYS A 66 -12.40 -22.96 -7.59
C LYS A 66 -12.11 -21.74 -8.46
N PRO A 67 -11.87 -20.56 -7.85
CA PRO A 67 -11.50 -19.36 -8.59
C PRO A 67 -10.18 -19.58 -9.34
N VAL A 68 -10.14 -19.13 -10.58
CA VAL A 68 -8.96 -19.22 -11.45
C VAL A 68 -8.15 -17.95 -11.32
N MET A 69 -6.84 -18.08 -11.12
CA MET A 69 -5.93 -16.94 -11.01
C MET A 69 -5.94 -16.11 -12.30
N LEU A 70 -6.03 -14.79 -12.16
CA LEU A 70 -6.02 -13.89 -13.30
C LEU A 70 -4.66 -14.01 -14.04
N PRO A 71 -4.68 -14.02 -15.39
CA PRO A 71 -3.48 -14.20 -16.20
C PRO A 71 -2.33 -13.25 -15.86
N GLU A 72 -2.64 -11.99 -15.54
CA GLU A 72 -1.65 -10.96 -15.17
C GLU A 72 -0.87 -11.26 -13.88
N PHE A 73 -1.35 -12.18 -13.04
CA PHE A 73 -0.68 -12.55 -11.79
C PHE A 73 0.13 -13.83 -11.89
N ARG A 74 0.00 -14.63 -12.96
CA ARG A 74 0.62 -15.95 -13.04
C ARG A 74 2.14 -15.90 -12.91
N GLU A 75 2.79 -15.11 -13.76
CA GLU A 75 4.25 -15.00 -13.78
C GLU A 75 4.80 -14.32 -12.52
N LEU A 76 4.07 -13.32 -12.00
CA LEU A 76 4.42 -12.68 -10.73
C LEU A 76 4.35 -13.66 -9.56
N TYR A 77 3.29 -14.47 -9.49
CA TYR A 77 3.09 -15.46 -8.44
C TYR A 77 4.12 -16.61 -8.52
N GLU A 78 4.47 -17.06 -9.73
CA GLU A 78 5.54 -18.04 -9.94
C GLU A 78 6.89 -17.54 -9.42
N ARG A 79 7.17 -16.24 -9.62
CA ARG A 79 8.41 -15.61 -9.15
C ARG A 79 8.42 -15.36 -7.64
N ASN A 80 7.31 -14.87 -7.08
CA ASN A 80 7.16 -14.69 -5.65
C ASN A 80 5.72 -15.02 -5.21
N PRO A 81 5.49 -16.22 -4.61
CA PRO A 81 4.18 -16.66 -4.14
C PRO A 81 3.58 -15.84 -3.00
N ASP A 82 4.36 -14.94 -2.38
CA ASP A 82 3.88 -14.05 -1.32
C ASP A 82 3.02 -12.89 -1.88
N ILE A 83 2.92 -12.72 -3.21
CA ILE A 83 2.03 -11.72 -3.81
C ILE A 83 0.56 -12.09 -3.56
N VAL A 84 -0.21 -11.14 -3.03
CA VAL A 84 -1.65 -11.32 -2.77
C VAL A 84 -2.53 -10.44 -3.64
N GLY A 85 -1.96 -9.42 -4.27
CA GLY A 85 -2.68 -8.53 -5.16
C GLY A 85 -1.85 -7.39 -5.70
N TRP A 86 -2.53 -6.43 -6.32
CA TRP A 86 -1.94 -5.23 -6.90
C TRP A 86 -2.79 -4.02 -6.57
N LEU A 87 -2.18 -2.98 -6.00
CA LEU A 87 -2.82 -1.72 -5.63
C LEU A 87 -2.46 -0.64 -6.64
N LYS A 88 -3.46 0.10 -7.12
CA LYS A 88 -3.29 1.24 -8.02
C LYS A 88 -4.22 2.38 -7.62
N ILE A 89 -3.67 3.58 -7.49
CA ILE A 89 -4.43 4.83 -7.32
C ILE A 89 -4.05 5.81 -8.43
N ASP A 90 -4.98 6.06 -9.36
CA ASP A 90 -4.75 6.99 -10.47
C ASP A 90 -4.47 8.42 -9.93
N GLY A 91 -3.63 9.18 -10.63
CA GLY A 91 -3.16 10.50 -10.16
C GLY A 91 -2.09 10.46 -9.05
N THR A 92 -1.62 9.28 -8.70
CA THR A 92 -0.53 9.08 -7.74
C THR A 92 0.56 8.17 -8.31
N ARG A 93 1.65 8.03 -7.57
CA ARG A 93 2.70 7.02 -7.83
C ARG A 93 2.38 5.65 -7.22
N ILE A 94 1.22 5.50 -6.57
CA ILE A 94 0.82 4.24 -5.93
C ILE A 94 0.37 3.28 -7.01
N GLU A 95 1.31 2.44 -7.43
CA GLU A 95 1.13 1.31 -8.32
C GLU A 95 2.13 0.22 -7.91
N TYR A 96 1.69 -0.68 -7.05
CA TYR A 96 2.59 -1.61 -6.36
C TYR A 96 1.96 -3.00 -6.20
N PRO A 97 2.76 -4.08 -6.20
CA PRO A 97 2.32 -5.36 -5.68
C PRO A 97 2.04 -5.23 -4.18
N VAL A 98 1.06 -5.97 -3.70
CA VAL A 98 0.78 -6.13 -2.27
C VAL A 98 1.19 -7.54 -1.87
N MET A 99 1.99 -7.63 -0.82
CA MET A 99 2.62 -8.87 -0.38
C MET A 99 2.04 -9.37 0.95
N GLN A 100 2.16 -10.67 1.23
CA GLN A 100 1.92 -11.23 2.55
C GLN A 100 2.81 -12.44 2.74
N ASN A 101 3.72 -12.38 3.71
CA ASN A 101 4.55 -13.53 4.06
C ASN A 101 3.82 -14.38 5.12
N PRO A 102 3.64 -15.70 4.93
CA PRO A 102 2.90 -16.54 5.87
C PRO A 102 3.62 -16.82 7.20
N GLN A 103 4.94 -16.59 7.27
CA GLN A 103 5.77 -16.88 8.43
C GLN A 103 6.14 -15.64 9.25
N ASP A 104 6.25 -14.48 8.59
CA ASP A 104 6.62 -13.21 9.20
C ASP A 104 5.75 -12.09 8.61
N ALA A 105 4.76 -11.64 9.39
CA ALA A 105 3.82 -10.61 8.95
C ALA A 105 4.49 -9.27 8.61
N GLU A 106 5.71 -9.04 9.12
CA GLU A 106 6.46 -7.80 8.94
C GLU A 106 7.57 -7.91 7.88
N TYR A 107 7.73 -9.08 7.25
CA TYR A 107 8.83 -9.37 6.33
C TYR A 107 9.03 -8.29 5.24
N TYR A 108 7.94 -7.82 4.65
CA TYR A 108 7.97 -6.84 3.55
C TYR A 108 8.09 -5.38 4.03
N LEU A 109 8.22 -5.12 5.33
CA LEU A 109 8.65 -3.81 5.83
C LEU A 109 10.04 -3.44 5.31
N ASN A 110 10.92 -4.42 5.12
CA ASN A 110 12.31 -4.20 4.76
C ASN A 110 12.82 -5.15 3.67
N HIS A 111 11.93 -5.73 2.86
CA HIS A 111 12.27 -6.58 1.72
C HIS A 111 11.54 -6.15 0.44
N ASP A 112 12.22 -6.31 -0.70
CA ASP A 112 11.64 -6.09 -2.02
C ASP A 112 10.92 -7.34 -2.56
N PHE A 113 10.41 -7.25 -3.80
CA PHE A 113 9.70 -8.35 -4.45
C PHE A 113 10.56 -9.58 -4.67
N ASP A 114 11.88 -9.43 -4.81
CA ASP A 114 12.82 -10.53 -4.99
C ASP A 114 13.35 -11.06 -3.64
N LYS A 115 12.71 -10.68 -2.52
CA LYS A 115 13.07 -11.06 -1.16
C LYS A 115 14.47 -10.59 -0.75
N LYS A 116 14.96 -9.49 -1.34
CA LYS A 116 16.23 -8.85 -0.96
C LYS A 116 15.98 -7.71 0.01
N GLU A 117 16.93 -7.47 0.91
CA GLU A 117 16.84 -6.36 1.86
C GLU A 117 16.67 -5.02 1.14
N ASN A 118 15.62 -4.31 1.53
CA ASN A 118 15.24 -3.04 0.98
C ASN A 118 14.53 -2.19 2.05
N LYS A 119 15.19 -1.13 2.53
CA LYS A 119 14.59 -0.19 3.52
C LYS A 119 13.25 0.45 3.09
N GLY A 120 12.94 0.46 1.79
CA GLY A 120 11.66 0.97 1.29
C GLY A 120 10.54 -0.05 1.36
N GLY A 121 10.88 -1.34 1.48
CA GLY A 121 9.93 -2.45 1.54
C GLY A 121 8.98 -2.49 0.36
N LEU A 122 7.84 -3.16 0.58
CA LEU A 122 6.68 -3.14 -0.29
C LEU A 122 5.40 -3.01 0.54
N PRO A 123 4.29 -2.55 -0.05
CA PRO A 123 3.00 -2.65 0.61
C PRO A 123 2.67 -4.09 0.98
N PHE A 124 2.19 -4.30 2.19
CA PHE A 124 1.93 -5.65 2.70
C PHE A 124 0.66 -5.73 3.53
N LEU A 125 0.04 -6.91 3.50
CA LEU A 125 -1.21 -7.18 4.19
C LEU A 125 -0.95 -7.51 5.66
N ASP A 126 -1.75 -6.94 6.56
CA ASP A 126 -1.69 -7.18 8.01
C ASP A 126 -1.88 -8.65 8.37
N ALA A 127 -1.29 -9.08 9.49
CA ALA A 127 -1.38 -10.45 10.00
C ALA A 127 -2.84 -10.93 10.21
N HIS A 128 -3.75 -10.00 10.56
CA HIS A 128 -5.16 -10.29 10.83
C HIS A 128 -6.03 -10.23 9.57
N SER A 129 -5.45 -9.88 8.42
CA SER A 129 -6.13 -9.87 7.13
C SER A 129 -5.72 -11.07 6.26
N ARG A 130 -6.66 -11.64 5.54
CA ARG A 130 -6.41 -12.62 4.48
C ARG A 130 -7.10 -12.13 3.21
N ALA A 131 -6.33 -12.01 2.13
CA ALA A 131 -6.81 -11.49 0.85
C ALA A 131 -8.08 -12.21 0.36
N ASN A 132 -8.16 -13.52 0.66
CA ASN A 132 -9.36 -14.33 0.53
C ASN A 132 -9.92 -14.63 1.92
N GLY A 133 -11.10 -14.09 2.23
CA GLY A 133 -11.88 -14.46 3.42
C GLY A 133 -12.08 -13.37 4.47
N SER A 134 -11.24 -12.32 4.49
CA SER A 134 -11.46 -11.18 5.39
C SER A 134 -12.42 -10.15 4.79
N SER A 135 -13.35 -9.65 5.60
CA SER A 135 -14.22 -8.52 5.28
C SER A 135 -13.45 -7.20 5.26
N ILE A 136 -12.37 -7.07 6.04
CA ILE A 136 -11.52 -5.89 6.10
C ILE A 136 -10.07 -6.29 5.78
N LEU A 137 -9.49 -5.65 4.77
CA LEU A 137 -8.10 -5.80 4.37
C LEU A 137 -7.31 -4.58 4.82
N LEU A 138 -6.45 -4.74 5.82
CA LEU A 138 -5.52 -3.70 6.25
C LEU A 138 -4.18 -3.88 5.53
N ILE A 139 -3.81 -2.88 4.74
CA ILE A 139 -2.57 -2.85 3.96
C ILE A 139 -1.69 -1.73 4.51
N HIS A 140 -0.48 -2.10 4.92
CA HIS A 140 0.52 -1.16 5.40
C HIS A 140 1.49 -0.79 4.30
N GLY A 141 1.99 0.44 4.33
CA GLY A 141 3.06 0.88 3.43
C GLY A 141 3.82 2.07 4.00
N HIS A 142 5.12 2.15 3.66
CA HIS A 142 5.99 3.22 4.15
C HIS A 142 5.60 4.60 3.62
N HIS A 143 5.87 5.63 4.41
CA HIS A 143 5.85 7.03 3.96
C HIS A 143 7.30 7.47 3.69
N MET A 144 7.82 7.14 2.52
CA MET A 144 9.24 7.40 2.21
C MET A 144 9.51 8.88 1.90
N LYS A 145 10.60 9.46 2.42
CA LYS A 145 11.01 10.84 2.08
C LYS A 145 11.18 11.05 0.57
N SER A 146 11.68 10.04 -0.13
CA SER A 146 11.87 10.02 -1.59
C SER A 146 10.57 10.10 -2.40
N GLY A 147 9.39 9.91 -1.77
CA GLY A 147 8.11 9.92 -2.50
C GLY A 147 7.51 8.55 -2.78
N TRP A 148 8.24 7.48 -2.46
CA TRP A 148 7.83 6.11 -2.72
C TRP A 148 6.76 5.60 -1.75
N MET A 149 6.18 4.46 -2.13
CA MET A 149 5.22 3.70 -1.34
C MET A 149 3.97 4.54 -1.07
N PHE A 150 3.52 4.64 0.18
CA PHE A 150 2.25 5.26 0.53
C PHE A 150 2.36 6.77 0.81
N LYS A 151 3.49 7.42 0.51
CA LYS A 151 3.62 8.87 0.68
C LYS A 151 2.53 9.65 -0.06
N ASP A 152 2.13 9.23 -1.25
CA ASP A 152 1.09 9.94 -2.00
C ASP A 152 -0.31 9.82 -1.36
N LEU A 153 -0.53 8.93 -0.38
CA LEU A 153 -1.77 8.96 0.42
C LEU A 153 -1.93 10.29 1.17
N MET A 154 -0.83 10.99 1.46
CA MET A 154 -0.87 12.31 2.08
C MET A 154 -1.59 13.37 1.24
N LYS A 155 -1.69 13.18 -0.08
CA LYS A 155 -2.46 14.08 -0.96
C LYS A 155 -3.94 14.11 -0.55
N TYR A 156 -4.48 13.01 -0.02
CA TYR A 156 -5.85 12.93 0.48
C TYR A 156 -6.12 13.79 1.72
N LYS A 157 -5.11 14.40 2.37
CA LYS A 157 -5.37 15.46 3.34
C LYS A 157 -6.13 16.64 2.72
N ASN A 158 -5.96 16.86 1.42
CA ASN A 158 -6.68 17.86 0.67
C ASN A 158 -7.97 17.26 0.10
N GLU A 159 -9.13 17.77 0.54
CA GLU A 159 -10.44 17.33 0.08
C GLU A 159 -10.62 17.45 -1.44
N ASN A 160 -10.01 18.44 -2.09
CA ASN A 160 -10.09 18.59 -3.55
C ASN A 160 -9.41 17.42 -4.28
N PHE A 161 -8.28 16.94 -3.75
CA PHE A 161 -7.63 15.75 -4.31
C PHE A 161 -8.54 14.52 -4.17
N TYR A 162 -9.22 14.36 -3.03
CA TYR A 162 -10.23 13.31 -2.88
C TYR A 162 -11.35 13.42 -3.92
N LYS A 163 -11.89 14.63 -4.14
CA LYS A 163 -12.98 14.87 -5.12
C LYS A 163 -12.57 14.47 -6.54
N GLU A 164 -11.30 14.66 -6.90
CA GLU A 164 -10.74 14.24 -8.20
C GLU A 164 -10.41 12.72 -8.24
N HIS A 165 -10.13 12.11 -7.08
CA HIS A 165 -9.66 10.74 -6.94
C HIS A 165 -10.49 9.95 -5.91
N THR A 166 -11.80 9.83 -6.13
CA THR A 166 -12.74 9.21 -5.15
C THR A 166 -12.62 7.69 -5.03
N THR A 167 -11.84 7.06 -5.92
CA THR A 167 -11.75 5.60 -6.04
C THR A 167 -10.32 5.13 -6.27
N PHE A 168 -10.04 3.87 -5.94
CA PHE A 168 -8.83 3.17 -6.32
C PHE A 168 -9.10 1.73 -6.74
N GLN A 169 -8.09 1.07 -7.29
CA GLN A 169 -8.16 -0.34 -7.69
C GLN A 169 -7.29 -1.19 -6.78
N PHE A 170 -7.84 -2.28 -6.28
CA PHE A 170 -7.07 -3.33 -5.63
C PHE A 170 -7.49 -4.66 -6.24
N SER A 171 -6.66 -5.22 -7.10
CA SER A 171 -6.92 -6.55 -7.68
C SER A 171 -6.33 -7.60 -6.75
N THR A 172 -7.14 -8.57 -6.33
CA THR A 172 -6.59 -9.82 -5.76
C THR A 172 -6.07 -10.68 -6.90
N LEU A 173 -5.45 -11.82 -6.58
CA LEU A 173 -5.01 -12.80 -7.59
C LEU A 173 -6.16 -13.34 -8.46
N TYR A 174 -7.42 -13.15 -8.05
CA TYR A 174 -8.59 -13.79 -8.65
C TYR A 174 -9.63 -12.80 -9.17
N GLU A 175 -9.67 -11.58 -8.64
CA GLU A 175 -10.67 -10.58 -9.00
C GLU A 175 -10.05 -9.19 -9.17
N LYS A 176 -10.47 -8.49 -10.22
CA LYS A 176 -10.24 -7.06 -10.36
C LYS A 176 -11.33 -6.32 -9.59
N GLU A 177 -10.95 -5.61 -8.53
CA GLU A 177 -11.90 -4.91 -7.67
C GLU A 177 -11.61 -3.40 -7.70
N LYS A 178 -12.68 -2.60 -7.73
CA LYS A 178 -12.63 -1.14 -7.57
C LYS A 178 -13.23 -0.77 -6.23
N TYR A 179 -12.61 0.17 -5.55
CA TYR A 179 -12.98 0.60 -4.22
C TYR A 179 -13.31 2.10 -4.22
N GLU A 180 -14.38 2.47 -3.53
CA GLU A 180 -14.82 3.85 -3.31
C GLU A 180 -14.46 4.28 -1.89
N ILE A 181 -13.80 5.44 -1.77
CA ILE A 181 -13.28 5.93 -0.49
C ILE A 181 -14.44 6.36 0.41
N VAL A 182 -14.51 5.72 1.59
CA VAL A 182 -15.47 5.97 2.66
C VAL A 182 -14.96 7.07 3.59
N ALA A 183 -13.67 7.06 3.91
CA ALA A 183 -13.08 8.04 4.82
C ALA A 183 -11.58 8.17 4.62
N VAL A 184 -11.06 9.36 4.92
CA VAL A 184 -9.63 9.63 5.08
C VAL A 184 -9.44 10.12 6.50
N ILE A 185 -8.71 9.36 7.30
CA ILE A 185 -8.59 9.59 8.75
C ILE A 185 -7.16 9.96 9.14
N LEU A 186 -7.04 10.78 10.18
CA LEU A 186 -5.81 10.92 10.96
C LEU A 186 -5.97 10.22 12.30
N SER A 187 -4.94 9.50 12.70
CA SER A 187 -4.86 8.80 13.98
C SER A 187 -3.40 8.79 14.43
N GLN A 188 -3.10 8.06 15.50
CA GLN A 188 -1.75 7.70 15.91
C GLN A 188 -1.71 6.24 16.36
N VAL A 189 -0.51 5.73 16.63
CA VAL A 189 -0.35 4.44 17.32
C VAL A 189 -0.54 4.67 18.81
N TYR A 190 -1.46 3.92 19.40
CA TYR A 190 -1.82 3.98 20.82
C TYR A 190 -1.25 2.78 21.57
N LEU A 191 -1.07 2.94 22.89
CA LEU A 191 -0.74 1.81 23.76
C LEU A 191 -1.90 0.82 23.80
N LYS A 192 -1.60 -0.45 24.02
CA LYS A 192 -2.63 -1.49 24.09
C LYS A 192 -3.70 -1.17 25.16
N SER A 193 -3.28 -0.59 26.28
CA SER A 193 -4.12 -0.20 27.41
C SER A 193 -4.98 1.04 27.18
N ASP A 194 -4.72 1.84 26.14
CA ASP A 194 -5.48 3.07 25.92
C ASP A 194 -6.92 2.74 25.54
N ASP A 195 -7.90 3.30 26.26
CA ASP A 195 -9.33 3.15 25.97
C ASP A 195 -9.78 4.15 24.89
N VAL A 196 -9.22 3.96 23.70
CA VAL A 196 -9.52 4.76 22.51
C VAL A 196 -9.74 3.84 21.32
N PHE A 197 -10.54 4.29 20.36
CA PHE A 197 -10.75 3.55 19.12
C PHE A 197 -9.44 3.44 18.33
N LYS A 198 -9.03 2.21 18.01
CA LYS A 198 -7.83 1.90 17.24
C LYS A 198 -8.24 1.31 15.89
N TYR A 199 -8.20 2.12 14.83
CA TYR A 199 -8.67 1.72 13.49
C TYR A 199 -7.99 0.46 12.92
N TYR A 200 -6.78 0.16 13.40
CA TYR A 200 -5.96 -0.98 12.98
C TYR A 200 -6.30 -2.29 13.70
N GLN A 201 -7.16 -2.28 14.72
CA GLN A 201 -7.62 -3.49 15.41
C GLN A 201 -8.82 -4.14 14.68
N ILE A 202 -8.58 -4.57 13.45
CA ILE A 202 -9.62 -5.10 12.56
C ILE A 202 -10.11 -6.49 12.99
N GLU A 203 -9.33 -7.22 13.78
CA GLU A 203 -9.66 -8.55 14.33
C GLU A 203 -10.88 -8.53 15.26
N ASN A 204 -11.21 -7.35 15.81
CA ASN A 204 -12.36 -7.15 16.69
C ASN A 204 -13.66 -6.83 15.93
N VAL A 205 -13.67 -6.92 14.59
CA VAL A 205 -14.81 -6.55 13.75
C VAL A 205 -15.38 -7.80 13.07
N SER A 206 -16.21 -8.54 13.81
CA SER A 206 -16.75 -9.84 13.37
C SER A 206 -18.28 -9.88 13.28
N THR A 207 -18.97 -8.98 13.96
CA THR A 207 -20.44 -8.92 13.99
C THR A 207 -20.98 -7.67 13.27
N PRO A 208 -22.27 -7.65 12.88
CA PRO A 208 -22.90 -6.45 12.32
C PRO A 208 -22.76 -5.21 13.21
N ALA A 209 -22.96 -5.37 14.52
CA ALA A 209 -22.87 -4.25 15.47
C ALA A 209 -21.43 -3.71 15.62
N GLU A 210 -20.43 -4.59 15.64
CA GLU A 210 -19.02 -4.20 15.66
C GLU A 210 -18.62 -3.49 14.36
N PHE A 211 -19.10 -3.97 13.21
CA PHE A 211 -18.84 -3.35 11.92
C PHE A 211 -19.46 -1.96 11.82
N ASP A 212 -20.71 -1.80 12.23
CA ASP A 212 -21.36 -0.50 12.25
C ASP A 212 -20.65 0.47 13.21
N SER A 213 -20.23 -0.01 14.38
CA SER A 213 -19.40 0.76 15.32
C SER A 213 -18.05 1.15 14.71
N TYR A 214 -17.39 0.23 14.00
CA TYR A 214 -16.13 0.49 13.30
C TYR A 214 -16.31 1.61 12.28
N VAL A 215 -17.28 1.50 11.38
CA VAL A 215 -17.55 2.52 10.35
C VAL A 215 -17.92 3.87 10.98
N GLN A 216 -18.73 3.88 12.04
CA GLN A 216 -19.07 5.10 12.76
C GLN A 216 -17.83 5.78 13.38
N ASN A 217 -16.95 5.02 14.03
CA ASN A 217 -15.74 5.58 14.62
C ASN A 217 -14.73 6.04 13.55
N ILE A 218 -14.62 5.32 12.43
CA ILE A 218 -13.86 5.79 11.26
C ILE A 218 -14.39 7.14 10.75
N LYS A 219 -15.71 7.29 10.63
CA LYS A 219 -16.33 8.55 10.20
C LYS A 219 -16.09 9.70 11.18
N LYS A 220 -16.06 9.43 12.49
CA LYS A 220 -15.71 10.45 13.51
C LYS A 220 -14.27 10.95 13.40
N LEU A 221 -13.36 10.11 12.90
CA LEU A 221 -11.96 10.46 12.68
C LEU A 221 -11.69 11.06 11.28
N ALA A 222 -12.70 11.11 10.42
CA ALA A 222 -12.53 11.56 9.03
C ALA A 222 -12.19 13.04 8.96
N LEU A 223 -11.27 13.41 8.08
CA LEU A 223 -10.87 14.78 7.82
C LEU A 223 -12.00 15.63 7.20
N TYR A 224 -12.89 14.97 6.46
CA TYR A 224 -14.04 15.57 5.77
C TYR A 224 -15.09 14.48 5.51
N ASP A 225 -16.33 14.91 5.24
CA ASP A 225 -17.41 14.01 4.87
C ASP A 225 -17.33 13.67 3.37
N THR A 226 -17.26 12.38 3.06
CA THR A 226 -17.26 11.84 1.70
C THR A 226 -18.67 11.63 1.15
N GLY A 227 -19.70 11.63 2.01
CA GLY A 227 -21.05 11.18 1.67
C GLY A 227 -21.18 9.67 1.45
N VAL A 228 -20.07 8.92 1.49
CA VAL A 228 -20.04 7.47 1.28
C VAL A 228 -20.11 6.76 2.63
N THR A 229 -20.77 5.60 2.69
CA THR A 229 -20.79 4.75 3.90
C THR A 229 -20.62 3.29 3.52
N ALA A 230 -20.14 2.49 4.46
CA ALA A 230 -20.17 1.04 4.34
C ALA A 230 -21.25 0.45 5.27
N ARG A 231 -21.70 -0.76 4.96
CA ARG A 231 -22.62 -1.55 5.77
C ARG A 231 -22.06 -2.96 5.95
N TYR A 232 -22.50 -3.66 6.99
CA TYR A 232 -22.09 -5.04 7.21
C TYR A 232 -22.34 -5.90 5.95
N GLY A 233 -21.33 -6.69 5.56
CA GLY A 233 -21.30 -7.45 4.32
C GLY A 233 -20.56 -6.75 3.17
N ASP A 234 -20.29 -5.45 3.25
CA ASP A 234 -19.36 -4.78 2.34
C ASP A 234 -17.91 -5.21 2.65
N LYS A 235 -17.09 -5.34 1.61
CA LYS A 235 -15.65 -5.58 1.74
C LYS A 235 -14.92 -4.25 1.83
N LEU A 236 -14.09 -4.07 2.85
CA LEU A 236 -13.28 -2.87 3.07
C LEU A 236 -11.80 -3.11 2.78
N VAL A 237 -11.14 -2.07 2.29
CA VAL A 237 -9.68 -1.95 2.24
C VAL A 237 -9.29 -0.71 3.03
N VAL A 238 -8.31 -0.87 3.91
CA VAL A 238 -7.70 0.19 4.73
C VAL A 238 -6.25 0.31 4.31
N LEU A 239 -5.88 1.44 3.69
CA LEU A 239 -4.50 1.75 3.34
C LEU A 239 -3.88 2.60 4.44
N SER A 240 -2.86 2.10 5.13
CA SER A 240 -2.31 2.69 6.35
C SER A 240 -0.85 3.08 6.17
N THR A 241 -0.50 4.31 6.54
CA THR A 241 0.89 4.81 6.47
C THR A 241 1.25 5.73 7.64
N CYS A 242 2.55 6.01 7.83
CA CYS A 242 3.02 7.01 8.81
C CYS A 242 2.58 8.42 8.41
N GLU A 243 2.22 9.23 9.40
CA GLU A 243 2.03 10.67 9.27
C GLU A 243 2.96 11.35 10.28
N TYR A 244 3.93 12.13 9.79
CA TYR A 244 5.04 12.62 10.63
C TYR A 244 4.83 14.00 11.24
N SER A 245 3.66 14.63 11.07
CA SER A 245 3.35 15.90 11.75
C SER A 245 2.96 15.71 13.22
N THR A 246 2.57 14.48 13.58
CA THR A 246 2.27 14.06 14.95
C THR A 246 3.19 12.90 15.35
N GLU A 247 3.59 12.85 16.62
CA GLU A 247 4.33 11.70 17.15
C GLU A 247 3.49 10.42 16.98
N ASN A 248 4.10 9.38 16.40
CA ASN A 248 3.41 8.14 16.02
C ASN A 248 2.16 8.34 15.15
N GLY A 249 2.07 9.46 14.44
CA GLY A 249 0.93 9.79 13.58
C GLY A 249 0.74 8.77 12.47
N ARG A 250 -0.52 8.59 12.08
CA ARG A 250 -0.97 7.69 11.01
C ARG A 250 -2.00 8.40 10.17
N LEU A 251 -1.91 8.18 8.86
CA LEU A 251 -2.99 8.47 7.94
C LEU A 251 -3.51 7.14 7.39
N ALA A 252 -4.82 6.99 7.39
CA ALA A 252 -5.47 5.85 6.78
C ALA A 252 -6.56 6.28 5.79
N VAL A 253 -6.59 5.62 4.63
CA VAL A 253 -7.66 5.74 3.63
C VAL A 253 -8.49 4.47 3.69
N VAL A 254 -9.76 4.59 4.07
CA VAL A 254 -10.71 3.50 4.18
C VAL A 254 -11.65 3.54 3.00
N ALA A 255 -11.81 2.42 2.29
CA ALA A 255 -12.67 2.34 1.12
C ALA A 255 -13.46 1.03 1.10
N ARG A 256 -14.63 1.05 0.45
CA ARG A 256 -15.50 -0.12 0.26
C ARG A 256 -15.45 -0.60 -1.18
N LYS A 257 -15.57 -1.91 -1.41
CA LYS A 257 -15.69 -2.48 -2.76
C LYS A 257 -16.97 -1.96 -3.43
N ILE A 258 -16.84 -1.48 -4.66
CA ILE A 258 -17.98 -1.11 -5.51
C ILE A 258 -18.59 -2.41 -6.04
N LYS A 259 -19.92 -2.51 -5.96
CA LYS A 259 -20.68 -3.66 -6.48
C LYS A 259 -20.82 -3.62 -7.99
#